data_AF-A0A9X2MI65-F1
#
_entry.id   AF-A0A9X2MI65-F1
#
_cell.length_a   1.000
_cell.length_b   1.000
_cell.length_c   1.000
_cell.angle_alpha   90.00
_cell.angle_beta   90.00
_cell.angle_gamma   90.00
#
_symmetry.space_group_name_H-M   'P 1'
#
loop_
_entity.id
_entity.type
_entity.pdbx_description
1 polymer ?
#
loop_
_entity_poly.entity_id
_entity_poly.type
_entity_poly.pdbx_seq_one_letter_code
_entity_poly.pdbx_strand_id
1 'polypeptide(L)' 'MTVQSDLQKAIASCEAAKGSYSLMAQSTEDQGIQQKFEQMASDIDGHIQFLNNRLDFLNENNPLNT' A
#
# COMPACT_ATOMS: atom_id res chain seq x y z
N MET A 1 -13.14 7.44 14.92
CA MET A 1 -12.58 6.91 13.66
C MET A 1 -13.08 7.81 12.54
N THR A 2 -12.17 8.33 11.73
CA THR A 2 -12.49 9.10 10.52
C THR A 2 -11.99 8.32 9.30
N VAL A 3 -12.59 8.56 8.15
CA VAL A 3 -12.14 7.97 6.87
C VAL A 3 -10.64 8.22 6.64
N GLN A 4 -10.12 9.39 7.04
CA GLN A 4 -8.68 9.69 6.98
C GLN A 4 -7.84 8.74 7.86
N SER A 5 -8.24 8.54 9.12
CA SER A 5 -7.51 7.64 10.03
C SER A 5 -7.55 6.18 9.56
N ASP A 6 -8.62 5.79 8.86
CA ASP A 6 -8.75 4.45 8.30
C ASP A 6 -7.92 4.28 7.02
N LEU A 7 -7.82 5.32 6.17
CA LEU A 7 -6.92 5.35 5.01
C LEU A 7 -5.44 5.25 5.44
N GLN A 8 -5.02 6.00 6.45
CA GLN A 8 -3.65 5.94 6.98
C GLN A 8 -3.29 4.53 7.48
N LYS A 9 -4.21 3.86 8.17
CA LYS A 9 -4.03 2.46 8.59
C LYS A 9 -3.93 1.53 7.39
N ALA A 10 -4.79 1.70 6.40
CA ALA A 10 -4.76 0.89 5.18
C ALA A 10 -3.42 1.04 4.43
N ILE A 11 -2.91 2.27 4.30
CA ILE A 11 -1.59 2.56 3.71
C ILE A 11 -0.50 1.80 4.49
N ALA A 12 -0.48 1.91 5.82
CA ALA A 12 0.51 1.22 6.65
C ALA A 12 0.43 -0.32 6.50
N SER A 13 -0.77 -0.89 6.41
CA SER A 13 -0.96 -2.32 6.14
C SER A 13 -0.47 -2.73 4.75
N CYS A 14 -0.69 -1.89 3.74
CA CYS A 14 -0.16 -2.12 2.39
C CYS A 14 1.37 -2.10 2.39
N GLU A 15 2.01 -1.12 3.02
CA GLU A 15 3.48 -1.05 3.12
C GLU A 15 4.05 -2.31 3.80
N ALA A 16 3.43 -2.77 4.89
CA ALA A 16 3.83 -4.00 5.57
C ALA A 16 3.68 -5.25 4.69
N ALA A 17 2.59 -5.35 3.93
CA ALA A 17 2.36 -6.45 2.99
C ALA A 17 3.39 -6.43 1.84
N LYS A 18 3.66 -5.26 1.26
CA LYS A 18 4.68 -5.07 0.21
C LYS A 18 6.06 -5.52 0.69
N GLY A 19 6.47 -5.10 1.89
CA GLY A 19 7.72 -5.53 2.50
C GLY A 19 7.78 -7.05 2.69
N SER A 20 6.67 -7.64 3.16
CA SER A 20 6.57 -9.10 3.35
C SER A 20 6.73 -9.87 2.02
N TYR A 21 6.06 -9.44 0.95
CA TYR A 21 6.20 -10.08 -0.37
C TYR A 21 7.61 -9.91 -0.93
N SER A 22 8.23 -8.74 -0.75
CA SER A 22 9.61 -8.49 -1.19
C SER A 22 10.62 -9.41 -0.48
N LEU A 23 10.42 -9.64 0.83
CA LEU A 23 11.23 -10.60 1.59
C LEU A 23 11.01 -12.05 1.12
N MET A 24 9.76 -12.44 0.85
CA MET A 24 9.44 -13.77 0.35
C MET A 24 10.02 -14.04 -1.04
N ALA A 25 10.02 -13.05 -1.94
CA ALA A 25 10.69 -13.12 -3.23
C ALA A 25 12.20 -13.40 -3.09
N GLN A 26 12.87 -12.78 -2.12
CA GLN A 26 14.30 -12.98 -1.86
C GLN A 26 14.60 -14.32 -1.17
N SER A 27 13.61 -14.92 -0.51
CA SER A 27 13.79 -16.12 0.32
C SER A 27 13.46 -17.42 -0.41
N THR A 28 13.01 -17.35 -1.66
CA THR A 28 12.62 -18.51 -2.46
C THR A 28 13.62 -18.79 -3.58
N GLU A 29 13.86 -20.06 -3.87
CA GLU A 29 14.70 -20.51 -4.99
C GLU A 29 13.87 -20.82 -6.25
N ASP A 30 12.55 -20.87 -6.13
CA ASP A 30 11.64 -21.09 -7.25
C ASP A 30 11.42 -19.77 -8.01
N GLN A 31 11.94 -19.70 -9.23
CA GLN A 31 11.86 -18.49 -10.06
C GLN A 31 10.42 -18.08 -10.40
N GLY A 32 9.50 -19.02 -10.55
CA GLY A 32 8.09 -18.72 -10.82
C GLY A 32 7.40 -18.11 -9.60
N ILE A 33 7.71 -18.61 -8.40
CA ILE A 33 7.20 -18.06 -7.15
C ILE A 33 7.84 -16.71 -6.83
N GLN A 34 9.13 -16.54 -7.10
CA GLN A 34 9.81 -15.24 -6.97
C GLN A 34 9.11 -14.16 -7.80
N GLN A 35 8.92 -14.40 -9.10
CA GLN A 35 8.23 -13.47 -9.99
C GLN A 35 6.81 -13.16 -9.52
N LYS A 36 6.12 -14.16 -8.94
CA LYS A 36 4.78 -13.95 -8.39
C LYS A 36 4.80 -13.00 -7.20
N PHE A 37 5.73 -13.16 -6.26
CA PHE A 37 5.86 -12.24 -5.12
C PHE A 37 6.29 -10.84 -5.55
N GLU A 38 7.17 -10.71 -6.53
CA GLU A 38 7.56 -9.41 -7.11
C GLU A 38 6.36 -8.71 -7.75
N GLN A 39 5.53 -9.44 -8.53
CA GLN A 39 4.30 -8.90 -9.09
C GLN A 39 3.33 -8.46 -7.98
N MET A 40 3.16 -9.26 -6.94
CA MET A 40 2.29 -8.90 -5.81
C MET A 40 2.78 -7.63 -5.10
N ALA A 41 4.09 -7.46 -4.91
CA ALA A 41 4.64 -6.24 -4.35
C ALA A 41 4.36 -5.02 -5.25
N SER A 42 4.47 -5.17 -6.57
CA SER A 42 4.14 -4.13 -7.55
C SER A 42 2.64 -3.77 -7.56
N ASP A 43 1.75 -4.74 -7.38
CA ASP A 43 0.30 -4.47 -7.31
C ASP A 43 -0.04 -3.63 -6.07
N ILE A 44 0.65 -3.89 -4.94
CA ILE A 44 0.49 -3.10 -3.71
C ILE A 44 0.94 -1.65 -3.88
N ASP A 45 1.96 -1.37 -4.71
CA ASP A 45 2.33 0.01 -5.02
C ASP A 45 1.17 0.79 -5.66
N GLY A 46 0.41 0.16 -6.55
CA GLY A 46 -0.81 0.74 -7.12
C GLY A 46 -1.87 1.03 -6.06
N HIS A 47 -2.03 0.14 -5.08
CA HIS A 47 -2.94 0.36 -3.95
C HIS A 47 -2.51 1.56 -3.10
N ILE A 48 -1.22 1.62 -2.73
CA ILE A 48 -0.67 2.72 -1.92
C ILE A 48 -0.86 4.06 -2.62
N GLN A 49 -0.57 4.13 -3.92
CA GLN A 49 -0.77 5.34 -4.70
C GLN A 49 -2.23 5.82 -4.68
N PHE A 50 -3.19 4.92 -4.92
CA PHE A 50 -4.61 5.26 -4.87
C PHE A 50 -5.03 5.78 -3.49
N LEU A 51 -4.60 5.09 -2.43
CA LEU A 51 -4.95 5.43 -1.05
C LEU A 51 -4.36 6.79 -0.64
N ASN A 52 -3.11 7.08 -1.01
CA ASN A 52 -2.47 8.37 -0.78
C ASN A 52 -3.21 9.49 -1.51
N ASN A 53 -3.49 9.33 -2.81
CA ASN A 53 -4.25 10.33 -3.57
C ASN A 53 -5.61 10.62 -2.93
N ARG A 54 -6.29 9.58 -2.40
CA ARG A 54 -7.56 9.76 -1.70
C ARG A 54 -7.40 10.49 -0.38
N LEU A 55 -6.36 10.17 0.38
CA LEU A 55 -6.04 10.84 1.65
C LEU A 55 -5.75 12.33 1.41
N ASP A 56 -4.94 12.64 0.39
CA ASP A 56 -4.59 14.01 0.01
C ASP A 56 -5.83 14.80 -0.39
N PHE A 57 -6.69 14.23 -1.25
CA PHE A 57 -7.98 14.86 -1.60
C PHE A 57 -8.82 15.19 -0.35
N LEU A 58 -8.88 14.29 0.63
CA LEU A 58 -9.65 14.54 1.85
C LEU A 58 -8.99 15.59 2.75
N ASN A 59 -7.66 15.71 2.74
CA ASN A 59 -6.94 16.74 3.49
C ASN A 59 -7.15 18.12 2.88
N GLU A 60 -7.11 18.23 1.55
CA GLU A 60 -7.33 19.48 0.82
C GLU A 60 -8.79 19.96 0.88
N ASN A 61 -9.75 19.03 0.84
CA ASN A 61 -11.18 19.33 0.85
C ASN A 61 -11.82 19.20 2.25
N ASN A 62 -11.01 19.18 3.31
CA ASN A 62 -11.53 19.10 4.67
C ASN A 62 -12.21 20.44 5.04
N PRO A 63 -13.51 20.47 5.40
CA PRO A 63 -14.20 21.70 5.78
C PRO A 63 -13.66 22.38 7.06
N LEU A 64 -12.68 21.77 7.73
CA LEU A 64 -11.93 22.37 8.84
C LEU A 64 -10.67 23.15 8.39
N ASN A 65 -10.32 23.10 7.10
CA ASN A 65 -9.20 23.85 6.48
C ASN A 65 -9.66 25.17 5.80
N THR A 66 -10.89 25.63 6.04
CA THR A 66 -11.41 26.95 5.62
C THR A 66 -11.54 27.91 6.79
#